data_AF-A0A1I5U2J5-F1
#
_entry.id   AF-A0A1I5U2J5-F1
#
_cell.length_a   1.000
_cell.length_b   1.000
_cell.length_c   1.000
_cell.angle_alpha   90.00
_cell.angle_beta   90.00
_cell.angle_gamma   90.00
#
_symmetry.space_group_name_H-M   'P 1'
#
loop_
_entity.id
_entity.type
_entity.pdbx_description
1 polymer ?
#
loop_
_entity_poly.entity_id
_entity_poly.type
_entity_poly.pdbx_seq_one_letter_code
_entity_poly.pdbx_strand_id
1 'polypeptide(L)' 'MTQSRRTEQEVLQQLSAEERLLLKRVLEIERAKLHITAHDPTDDIIRAVKEIIP' A
#
# COMPACT_ATOMS: atom_id res chain seq x y z
N MET A 1 -14.79 -7.33 23.59
CA MET A 1 -13.44 -7.37 22.98
C MET A 1 -13.14 -5.95 22.49
N THR A 2 -12.32 -5.20 23.21
CA THR A 2 -11.93 -3.84 22.84
C THR A 2 -10.90 -3.90 21.72
N GLN A 3 -11.29 -3.58 20.49
CA GLN A 3 -10.34 -3.28 19.42
C GLN A 3 -9.54 -2.05 19.86
N SER A 4 -8.32 -2.26 20.38
CA SER A 4 -7.35 -1.19 20.54
C SER A 4 -7.14 -0.59 19.16
N ARG A 5 -7.67 0.62 18.94
CA ARG A 5 -7.45 1.40 17.72
C ARG A 5 -5.95 1.67 17.63
N ARG A 6 -5.25 0.83 16.87
CA ARG A 6 -3.86 1.10 16.50
C ARG A 6 -3.84 2.43 15.76
N THR A 7 -3.01 3.33 16.24
CA THR A 7 -2.77 4.61 15.60
C THR A 7 -1.93 4.39 14.34
N GLU A 8 -2.06 5.29 13.38
CA GLU A 8 -1.29 5.25 12.13
C GLU A 8 0.23 5.21 12.41
N GLN A 9 0.68 5.95 13.42
CA GLN A 9 2.07 5.95 13.86
C GLN A 9 2.52 4.59 14.40
N GLU A 10 1.71 3.90 15.19
CA GLU A 10 2.04 2.56 15.68
C GLU A 10 2.16 1.55 14.56
N VAL A 11 1.30 1.65 13.54
CA VAL A 11 1.37 0.78 12.35
C VAL A 11 2.66 1.07 11.58
N LEU A 12 2.98 2.33 11.30
CA LEU A 12 4.21 2.70 10.58
C LEU A 12 5.49 2.33 11.32
N GLN A 13 5.49 2.34 12.66
CA GLN A 13 6.63 1.93 13.46
C GLN A 13 6.86 0.42 13.44
N GLN A 14 5.81 -0.38 13.28
CA GLN A 14 5.87 -1.84 13.24
C GLN A 14 6.30 -2.40 11.87
N LEU A 15 6.21 -1.58 10.81
CA LEU A 15 6.64 -1.99 9.47
C LEU A 15 8.18 -2.05 9.39
N SER A 16 8.71 -3.10 8.77
CA SER A 16 10.09 -3.17 8.32
C SER A 16 10.41 -2.11 7.26
N ALA A 17 11.69 -1.94 6.93
CA ALA A 17 12.11 -0.98 5.91
C ALA A 17 11.52 -1.30 4.53
N GLU A 18 11.45 -2.59 4.18
CA GLU A 18 10.88 -3.08 2.92
C GLU A 18 9.37 -2.85 2.86
N GLU A 19 8.65 -3.14 3.95
CA GLU A 19 7.21 -2.91 4.02
C GLU A 19 6.85 -1.42 3.94
N ARG A 20 7.67 -0.53 4.52
CA ARG A 20 7.49 0.93 4.37
C ARG A 20 7.73 1.39 2.94
N LEU A 21 8.71 0.81 2.26
CA LEU A 21 9.01 1.11 0.86
C LEU A 21 7.83 0.68 -0.04
N LEU A 22 7.28 -0.51 0.21
CA LEU A 22 6.10 -1.02 -0.48
C LEU A 22 4.88 -0.12 -0.22
N LEU A 23 4.62 0.24 1.05
CA LEU A 23 3.52 1.11 1.41
C LEU A 23 3.61 2.47 0.69
N LYS A 24 4.80 3.07 0.65
CA LYS A 24 5.03 4.31 -0.09
C LYS A 24 4.69 4.15 -1.58
N ARG A 25 5.13 3.06 -2.20
CA ARG A 25 4.87 2.81 -3.62
C ARG A 25 3.39 2.63 -3.92
N VAL A 26 2.67 1.91 -3.07
CA VAL A 26 1.22 1.75 -3.16
C VAL A 26 0.52 3.10 -3.04
N LEU A 27 0.89 3.93 -2.06
CA LEU A 27 0.29 5.26 -1.87
C LEU A 27 0.55 6.20 -3.05
N GLU A 28 1.75 6.15 -3.65
CA GLU A 28 2.08 6.91 -4.88
C GLU A 28 1.17 6.50 -6.05
N ILE A 29 0.97 5.20 -6.21
CA ILE A 29 0.12 4.61 -7.25
C ILE A 29 -1.35 4.99 -7.01
N GLU A 30 -1.87 4.84 -5.79
CA GLU A 30 -3.24 5.23 -5.44
C GLU A 30 -3.46 6.75 -5.61
N ARG A 31 -2.47 7.56 -5.25
CA ARG A 31 -2.53 9.02 -5.47
C ARG A 31 -2.58 9.37 -6.96
N ALA A 32 -1.84 8.66 -7.80
CA ALA A 32 -1.91 8.86 -9.25
C ALA A 32 -3.31 8.52 -9.80
N LYS A 33 -4.01 7.55 -9.21
CA LYS A 33 -5.38 7.16 -9.58
C LYS A 33 -6.44 8.14 -9.10
N LEU A 34 -6.25 8.77 -7.94
CA LEU A 34 -7.14 9.82 -7.44
C LEU A 34 -7.25 11.02 -8.40
N HIS A 35 -6.24 11.24 -9.25
CA HIS A 35 -6.24 12.27 -10.29
C HIS A 35 -6.75 11.77 -11.66
N ILE A 36 -7.06 10.48 -11.81
CA ILE A 36 -7.55 9.84 -13.04
C ILE A 36 -8.80 9.04 -12.69
N THR A 37 -9.97 9.68 -12.75
CA THR A 37 -11.30 9.16 -12.38
C THR A 37 -11.79 7.91 -13.14
N ALA A 38 -10.93 7.11 -13.78
CA ALA A 38 -11.34 5.96 -14.58
C ALA A 38 -10.31 4.82 -14.71
N HIS A 39 -9.24 4.76 -13.90
CA HIS A 39 -8.27 3.66 -14.02
C HIS A 39 -8.48 2.61 -12.93
N ASP A 40 -9.05 1.45 -13.28
CA ASP A 40 -9.09 0.26 -12.41
C ASP A 40 -7.69 -0.37 -12.38
N PRO A 41 -7.00 -0.34 -11.23
CA PRO A 41 -5.59 -0.66 -11.16
C PRO A 41 -5.31 -2.08 -10.69
N THR A 42 -6.34 -2.91 -10.62
CA THR A 42 -6.26 -4.26 -10.08
C THR A 42 -5.17 -5.06 -10.80
N ASP A 43 -5.03 -4.89 -12.11
CA ASP A 43 -3.99 -5.53 -12.90
C ASP A 43 -2.57 -5.01 -12.60
N ASP A 44 -2.41 -3.71 -12.36
CA ASP A 44 -1.11 -3.11 -12.05
C ASP A 44 -0.60 -3.56 -10.67
N ILE A 45 -1.52 -3.69 -9.70
CA ILE A 45 -1.22 -4.21 -8.36
C ILE A 45 -0.87 -5.70 -8.45
N ILE A 46 -1.65 -6.50 -9.16
CA ILE A 46 -1.37 -7.94 -9.35
C ILE A 46 -0.01 -8.15 -10.02
N ARG A 47 0.33 -7.32 -11.00
CA ARG A 47 1.62 -7.38 -11.70
C ARG A 47 2.79 -7.04 -10.78
N ALA A 48 2.68 -5.96 -10.02
CA ALA A 48 3.72 -5.56 -9.07
C ALA A 48 3.95 -6.62 -7.99
N VAL A 49 2.90 -7.28 -7.52
CA VAL A 49 3.01 -8.37 -6.54
C VAL A 49 3.70 -9.61 -7.16
N LYS A 50 3.38 -9.96 -8.41
CA LYS A 50 4.02 -11.09 -9.12
C LYS A 50 5.49 -10.86 -9.47
N GLU A 51 5.95 -9.62 -9.56
CA GLU A 51 7.37 -9.33 -9.77
C GLU A 51 8.20 -9.46 -8.49
N ILE A 52 7.55 -9.41 -7.32
CA ILE A 52 8.20 -9.45 -6.01
C ILE A 52 8.13 -10.87 -5.40
N ILE A 53 7.07 -11.62 -5.70
CA ILE A 53 6.88 -12.99 -5.23
C ILE A 53 7.05 -13.94 -6.43
N PRO A 54 8.06 -14.85 -6.44
CA PRO A 54 8.31 -15.76 -7.56
C PRO A 54 7.17 -16.77 -7.80
#